data_AF-A0A9D7EBN4-F1
#
_entry.id   AF-A0A9D7EBN4-F1
#
_cell.length_a   1.000
_cell.length_b   1.000
_cell.length_c   1.000
_cell.angle_alpha   90.00
_cell.angle_beta   90.00
_cell.angle_gamma   90.00
#
_symmetry.space_group_name_H-M   'P 1'
#
loop_
_entity.id
_entity.type
_entity.pdbx_description
1 polymer ?
#
loop_
_entity_poly.entity_id
_entity_poly.type
_entity_poly.pdbx_seq_one_letter_code
_entity_poly.pdbx_strand_id
1 'polypeptide(L)'
;MHDYTDALTTVLPDPAGSAQAGASAGEGASPRGRRKLHLGHFAFMRAVVQGLDTRQSWARYMRIEGEHGDRRAVRATIAWVRDEFAAAARRERRHGLARLVQVDLTALKDAPSALPTLEAFLDAHPEWRDSSQAEQWEAFEAKHGKPDVRLQRHARLLTKQLDALHWLEALIAQPPLAGDALGAWLNPALAGHLEKAGIVTVAQLIERINGVGFRWMGAIKAIGRAKAERILDWLADHEASIGLAIGSHVGRPRSALAPAELDAVVRPATALRPLEKFRVPADLDGRHGQFRRPRQDCLLDADNDYAAVLVWLRAKTGLTPAQRKAKTERRLGARGAGQPAAASALRSFPAIPAAPGTPDLEWLNALSHTQRAYRKEAERLLLWAILERGKPLSSLTHEDAQAYQAFLADPPPPGAARAPANAGRRCGARSRRDCRPPPSARRSSSWAVSIASWSTRTT
;
A
#
# COMPACT_ATOMS: atom_id res chain seq x y z
N MET A 1 30.03 -45.45 -24.55
CA MET A 1 30.33 -46.82 -24.99
C MET A 1 31.01 -47.47 -23.80
N HIS A 2 30.29 -48.39 -23.12
CA HIS A 2 30.72 -49.15 -21.93
C HIS A 2 30.95 -48.27 -20.67
N ASP A 3 30.42 -48.56 -19.48
CA ASP A 3 30.13 -49.87 -18.89
C ASP A 3 29.19 -49.82 -17.67
N TYR A 4 28.73 -51.03 -17.34
CA TYR A 4 28.42 -51.55 -16.01
C TYR A 4 27.00 -51.44 -15.45
N THR A 5 26.23 -52.48 -15.78
CA THR A 5 25.16 -53.09 -15.00
C THR A 5 25.63 -53.57 -13.63
N ASP A 6 24.89 -53.26 -12.58
CA ASP A 6 24.80 -54.14 -11.42
C ASP A 6 23.35 -54.19 -10.92
N ALA A 7 22.87 -55.40 -10.67
CA ALA A 7 21.50 -55.72 -10.36
C ALA A 7 21.45 -56.46 -9.02
N LEU A 8 20.75 -55.91 -8.04
CA LEU A 8 20.30 -56.65 -6.84
C LEU A 8 18.89 -56.21 -6.40
N THR A 9 17.93 -56.97 -6.91
CA THR A 9 16.78 -57.61 -6.24
C THR A 9 16.34 -57.13 -4.84
N THR A 10 15.17 -56.47 -4.83
CA THR A 10 13.95 -56.72 -4.02
C THR A 10 14.02 -56.95 -2.51
N VAL A 11 13.38 -56.05 -1.73
CA VAL A 11 12.31 -56.38 -0.75
C VAL A 11 11.40 -55.14 -0.53
N LEU A 12 10.13 -55.25 -0.91
CA LEU A 12 9.01 -54.39 -0.49
C LEU A 12 8.48 -54.85 0.88
N PRO A 13 7.96 -53.92 1.70
CA PRO A 13 6.72 -54.20 2.40
C PRO A 13 5.66 -53.11 2.23
N ASP A 14 4.41 -53.58 2.25
CA ASP A 14 3.15 -52.89 1.97
C ASP A 14 2.73 -51.78 2.96
N PRO A 15 1.75 -50.94 2.58
CA PRO A 15 1.37 -49.71 3.28
C PRO A 15 0.15 -49.90 4.19
N ALA A 16 0.32 -49.64 5.49
CA ALA A 16 -0.81 -49.32 6.38
C ALA A 16 -0.30 -48.53 7.59
N GLY A 17 -0.55 -47.22 7.59
CA GLY A 17 -0.13 -46.32 8.66
C GLY A 17 -0.84 -44.98 8.54
N SER A 18 -2.08 -44.95 9.01
CA SER A 18 -2.92 -43.76 9.21
C SER A 18 -2.15 -42.59 9.83
N ALA A 19 -1.91 -41.53 9.04
CA ALA A 19 -1.45 -40.24 9.52
C ALA A 19 -2.57 -39.22 9.34
N GLN A 20 -3.24 -38.88 10.44
CA GLN A 20 -4.09 -37.71 10.56
C GLN A 20 -3.24 -36.45 10.32
N ALA A 21 -3.26 -35.92 9.10
CA ALA A 21 -2.78 -34.58 8.83
C ALA A 21 -3.84 -33.58 9.31
N GLY A 22 -3.73 -33.19 10.57
CA GLY A 22 -4.45 -32.04 11.12
C GLY A 22 -4.10 -30.79 10.32
N ALA A 23 -5.12 -30.14 9.79
CA ALA A 23 -5.03 -28.83 9.17
C ALA A 23 -4.56 -27.80 10.21
N SER A 24 -3.26 -27.46 10.20
CA SER A 24 -2.71 -26.32 10.93
C SER A 24 -2.98 -25.04 10.12
N ALA A 25 -4.24 -24.65 10.06
CA ALA A 25 -4.65 -23.31 9.66
C ALA A 25 -4.71 -22.44 10.92
N GLY A 26 -3.60 -21.79 11.27
CA GLY A 26 -3.62 -20.84 12.38
C GLY A 26 -2.28 -20.55 13.05
N GLU A 27 -1.24 -20.16 12.32
CA GLU A 27 -0.03 -19.64 12.98
C GLU A 27 0.64 -18.59 12.08
N GLY A 28 0.58 -17.31 12.50
CA GLY A 28 1.13 -16.20 11.70
C GLY A 28 0.66 -14.80 12.12
N ALA A 29 -0.28 -14.66 13.06
CA ALA A 29 -0.60 -13.36 13.63
C ALA A 29 0.37 -13.04 14.77
N SER A 30 1.38 -12.20 14.51
CA SER A 30 2.27 -11.66 15.54
C SER A 30 1.46 -10.98 16.67
N PRO A 31 1.87 -11.11 17.95
CA PRO A 31 1.14 -10.53 19.07
C PRO A 31 1.03 -9.02 18.90
N ARG A 32 -0.19 -8.51 18.98
CA ARG A 32 -0.49 -7.07 18.89
C ARG A 32 0.31 -6.32 19.96
N GLY A 33 1.26 -5.50 19.55
CA GLY A 33 1.87 -4.46 20.40
C GLY A 33 3.38 -4.51 20.57
N ARG A 34 4.09 -5.56 20.14
CA ARG A 34 5.56 -5.58 20.22
C ARG A 34 6.19 -5.12 18.90
N ARG A 35 6.96 -4.05 18.96
CA ARG A 35 7.78 -3.57 17.84
C ARG A 35 8.85 -4.60 17.48
N LYS A 36 9.11 -4.74 16.18
CA LYS A 36 10.10 -5.63 15.59
C LYS A 36 11.25 -4.82 15.02
N LEU A 37 12.41 -5.48 14.91
CA LEU A 37 13.62 -4.90 14.33
C LEU A 37 13.81 -5.46 12.92
N HIS A 38 13.98 -4.57 11.95
CA HIS A 38 14.37 -4.90 10.57
C HIS A 38 15.84 -4.51 10.33
N LEU A 39 16.40 -4.93 9.19
CA LEU A 39 17.81 -4.74 8.80
C LEU A 39 18.29 -3.28 8.88
N GLY A 40 17.42 -2.31 8.62
CA GLY A 40 17.74 -0.87 8.72
C GLY A 40 18.14 -0.46 10.14
N HIS A 41 17.56 -1.07 11.17
CA HIS A 41 17.95 -0.82 12.56
C HIS A 41 19.39 -1.27 12.84
N PHE A 42 19.76 -2.44 12.33
CA PHE A 42 21.12 -2.97 12.44
C PHE A 42 22.14 -2.15 11.65
N ALA A 43 21.80 -1.78 10.41
CA ALA A 43 22.65 -0.92 9.58
C ALA A 43 22.93 0.43 10.24
N PHE A 44 21.90 1.06 10.81
CA PHE A 44 22.03 2.30 11.56
C PHE A 44 22.90 2.13 12.82
N MET A 45 22.66 1.08 13.62
CA MET A 45 23.44 0.84 14.84
C MET A 45 24.91 0.54 14.53
N ARG A 46 25.21 -0.18 13.44
CA ARG A 46 26.58 -0.35 12.95
C ARG A 46 27.22 1.00 12.62
N ALA A 47 26.51 1.87 11.91
CA ALA A 47 26.99 3.20 11.56
C ALA A 47 27.29 4.06 12.81
N VAL A 48 26.39 4.02 13.82
CA VAL A 48 26.59 4.70 15.11
C VAL A 48 27.82 4.16 15.84
N VAL A 49 27.97 2.83 15.93
CA VAL A 49 29.13 2.18 16.58
C VAL A 49 30.45 2.50 15.88
N GLN A 50 30.44 2.62 14.56
CA GLN A 50 31.61 2.98 13.75
C GLN A 50 31.92 4.49 13.77
N GLY A 51 31.06 5.31 14.39
CA GLY A 51 31.24 6.77 14.46
C GLY A 51 30.98 7.49 13.13
N LEU A 52 30.15 6.92 12.26
CA LEU A 52 29.66 7.60 11.05
C LEU A 52 28.68 8.72 11.41
N ASP A 53 28.49 9.68 10.49
CA ASP A 53 27.56 10.79 10.73
C ASP A 53 26.13 10.30 11.00
N THR A 54 25.63 10.59 12.21
CA THR A 54 24.32 10.13 12.67
C THR A 54 23.19 10.70 11.83
N ARG A 55 23.32 11.95 11.35
CA ARG A 55 22.30 12.61 10.53
C ARG A 55 22.14 11.92 9.18
N GLN A 56 23.25 11.70 8.47
CA GLN A 56 23.25 10.98 7.18
C GLN A 56 22.78 9.53 7.35
N SER A 57 23.27 8.83 8.38
CA SER A 57 22.90 7.44 8.66
C SER A 57 21.41 7.31 8.98
N TRP A 58 20.85 8.26 9.75
CA TRP A 58 19.41 8.31 10.03
C TRP A 58 18.58 8.54 8.77
N ALA A 59 19.00 9.49 7.92
CA ALA A 59 18.32 9.79 6.66
C ALA A 59 18.38 8.63 5.65
N ARG A 60 19.32 7.68 5.82
CA ARG A 60 19.44 6.48 4.98
C ARG A 60 18.65 5.30 5.50
N TYR A 61 18.71 5.02 6.81
CA TYR A 61 18.18 3.77 7.36
C TYR A 61 16.94 3.94 8.26
N MET A 62 16.68 5.15 8.78
CA MET A 62 15.65 5.42 9.80
C MET A 62 14.62 6.46 9.35
N ARG A 63 14.47 6.69 8.03
CA ARG A 63 13.51 7.67 7.48
C ARG A 63 12.10 7.47 8.05
N ILE A 64 11.69 6.22 8.23
CA ILE A 64 10.34 5.88 8.71
C ILE A 64 10.12 6.23 10.19
N GLU A 65 11.18 6.28 10.99
CA GLU A 65 11.11 6.60 12.43
C GLU A 65 10.86 8.09 12.68
N GLY A 66 11.25 8.95 11.73
CA GLY A 66 11.05 10.39 11.83
C GLY A 66 12.19 11.19 11.22
N GLU A 67 12.26 12.48 11.56
CA GLU A 67 13.35 13.37 11.16
C GLU A 67 14.44 13.40 12.22
N HIS A 68 15.71 13.39 11.78
CA HIS A 68 16.85 13.53 12.69
C HIS A 68 16.85 14.86 13.47
N GLY A 69 16.11 15.88 13.01
CA GLY A 69 15.96 17.15 13.73
C GLY A 69 15.41 16.98 15.15
N ASP A 70 14.61 15.94 15.40
CA ASP A 70 14.11 15.61 16.73
C ASP A 70 15.13 14.76 17.51
N ARG A 71 16.06 15.44 18.17
CA ARG A 71 17.10 14.80 19.01
C ARG A 71 16.53 13.96 20.15
N ARG A 72 15.28 14.19 20.58
CA ARG A 72 14.63 13.37 21.61
C ARG A 72 14.16 12.06 21.01
N ALA A 73 13.51 12.11 19.84
CA ALA A 73 13.10 10.92 19.12
C ALA A 73 14.31 10.04 18.73
N VAL A 74 15.39 10.64 18.20
CA VAL A 74 16.61 9.90 17.83
C VAL A 74 17.20 9.14 19.02
N ARG A 75 17.37 9.83 20.17
CA ARG A 75 17.88 9.20 21.40
C ARG A 75 16.96 8.12 21.94
N ALA A 76 15.64 8.35 21.92
CA ALA A 76 14.66 7.36 22.34
C ALA A 76 14.68 6.11 21.45
N THR A 77 14.81 6.27 20.13
CA THR A 77 14.93 5.16 19.19
C THR A 77 16.22 4.37 19.42
N ILE A 78 17.38 5.05 19.58
CA ILE A 78 18.65 4.37 19.89
C ILE A 78 18.55 3.56 21.18
N ALA A 79 17.99 4.17 22.25
CA ALA A 79 17.81 3.49 23.52
C ALA A 79 16.91 2.26 23.39
N TRP A 80 15.76 2.39 22.72
CA TRP A 80 14.86 1.27 22.47
C TRP A 80 15.53 0.14 21.68
N VAL A 81 16.28 0.45 20.62
CA VAL A 81 17.01 -0.57 19.85
C VAL A 81 18.05 -1.29 20.71
N ARG A 82 18.83 -0.55 21.50
CA ARG A 82 19.81 -1.14 22.45
C ARG A 82 19.14 -2.01 23.51
N ASP A 83 17.97 -1.60 24.00
CA ASP A 83 17.20 -2.38 24.98
C ASP A 83 16.66 -3.68 24.38
N GLU A 84 16.17 -3.68 23.15
CA GLU A 84 15.76 -4.90 22.44
C GLU A 84 16.96 -5.81 22.18
N PHE A 85 18.11 -5.29 21.79
CA PHE A 85 19.36 -6.06 21.64
C PHE A 85 19.79 -6.70 22.96
N ALA A 86 19.79 -5.93 24.05
CA ALA A 86 20.14 -6.43 25.37
C ALA A 86 19.12 -7.48 25.85
N ALA A 87 17.83 -7.29 25.57
CA ALA A 87 16.79 -8.26 25.90
C ALA A 87 16.96 -9.57 25.13
N ALA A 88 17.26 -9.51 23.83
CA ALA A 88 17.54 -10.67 23.00
C ALA A 88 18.79 -11.43 23.51
N ALA A 89 19.87 -10.71 23.80
CA ALA A 89 21.09 -11.29 24.37
C ALA A 89 20.85 -11.98 25.71
N ARG A 90 19.99 -11.42 26.57
CA ARG A 90 19.62 -12.04 27.86
C ARG A 90 18.80 -13.32 27.68
N ARG A 91 17.93 -13.41 26.66
CA ARG A 91 17.17 -14.65 26.36
C ARG A 91 18.10 -15.80 26.01
N GLU A 92 19.18 -15.51 25.30
CA GLU A 92 20.25 -16.46 24.96
C GLU A 92 21.31 -16.62 26.07
N ARG A 93 21.03 -16.13 27.30
CA ARG A 93 21.93 -16.20 28.47
C ARG A 93 23.31 -15.53 28.26
N ARG A 94 23.45 -14.62 27.29
CA ARG A 94 24.69 -13.87 26.98
C ARG A 94 24.73 -12.52 27.69
N HIS A 95 24.82 -12.54 29.03
CA HIS A 95 24.79 -11.32 29.84
C HIS A 95 25.93 -10.34 29.56
N GLY A 96 27.13 -10.82 29.21
CA GLY A 96 28.25 -9.97 28.79
C GLY A 96 27.98 -9.21 27.49
N LEU A 97 27.35 -9.88 26.52
CA LEU A 97 26.92 -9.26 25.25
C LEU A 97 25.82 -8.21 25.50
N ALA A 98 24.87 -8.51 26.39
CA ALA A 98 23.82 -7.57 26.77
C ALA A 98 24.37 -6.27 27.39
N ARG A 99 25.47 -6.34 28.14
CA ARG A 99 26.19 -5.15 28.64
C ARG A 99 26.95 -4.45 27.51
N LEU A 100 27.62 -5.22 26.65
CA LEU A 100 28.45 -4.70 25.56
C LEU A 100 27.66 -3.83 24.57
N VAL A 101 26.46 -4.26 24.15
CA VAL A 101 25.62 -3.51 23.18
C VAL A 101 25.04 -2.21 23.74
N GLN A 102 25.04 -2.06 25.07
CA GLN A 102 24.60 -0.85 25.76
C GLN A 102 25.71 0.20 25.92
N VAL A 103 26.98 -0.19 25.72
CA VAL A 103 28.13 0.72 25.82
C VAL A 103 28.14 1.70 24.65
N ASP A 104 28.24 2.99 24.96
CA ASP A 104 28.33 4.06 23.96
C ASP A 104 29.80 4.35 23.58
N LEU A 105 30.29 3.73 22.50
CA LEU A 105 31.69 3.88 22.07
C LEU A 105 32.01 5.28 21.53
N THR A 106 31.03 5.99 20.97
CA THR A 106 31.20 7.37 20.47
C THR A 106 31.57 8.32 21.62
N ALA A 107 30.86 8.25 22.74
CA ALA A 107 31.17 9.02 23.94
C ALA A 107 32.57 8.69 24.51
N LEU A 108 33.02 7.44 24.37
CA LEU A 108 34.36 7.01 24.81
C LEU A 108 35.49 7.53 23.91
N LYS A 109 35.21 7.78 22.63
CA LYS A 109 36.13 8.43 21.69
C LYS A 109 36.29 9.91 22.01
N ASP A 110 35.17 10.59 22.28
CA ASP A 110 35.12 12.04 22.49
C ASP A 110 35.55 12.48 23.90
N ALA A 111 35.61 11.55 24.86
CA ALA A 111 36.09 11.85 26.21
C ALA A 111 37.54 12.38 26.16
N PRO A 112 37.83 13.54 26.80
CA PRO A 112 39.13 14.20 26.68
C PRO A 112 40.26 13.23 26.99
N SER A 113 41.30 13.27 26.17
CA SER A 113 42.57 12.64 26.50
C SER A 113 43.09 13.30 27.77
N ALA A 114 43.11 12.57 28.88
CA ALA A 114 43.80 13.01 30.10
C ALA A 114 45.33 13.00 29.94
N LEU A 115 45.84 12.58 28.77
CA LEU A 115 47.26 12.66 28.44
C LEU A 115 47.57 14.12 28.07
N PRO A 116 48.48 14.79 28.81
CA PRO A 116 48.97 16.11 28.41
C PRO A 116 49.61 16.05 27.02
N THR A 117 49.62 17.15 26.29
CA THR A 117 50.44 17.26 25.08
C THR A 117 51.92 17.12 25.44
N LEU A 118 52.77 16.68 24.50
CA LEU A 118 54.22 16.61 24.73
C LEU A 118 54.75 17.96 25.25
N GLU A 119 54.28 19.07 24.66
CA GLU A 119 54.68 20.42 25.07
C GLU A 119 54.27 20.74 26.52
N ALA A 120 53.04 20.40 26.92
CA ALA A 120 52.59 20.56 28.30
C ALA A 120 53.33 19.63 29.29
N PHE A 121 53.82 18.49 28.82
CA PHE A 121 54.68 17.59 29.62
C PHE A 121 56.08 18.17 29.85
N LEU A 122 56.69 18.74 28.81
CA LEU A 122 57.99 19.40 28.87
C LEU A 122 57.94 20.72 29.66
N ASP A 123 56.79 21.38 29.70
CA ASP A 123 56.55 22.52 30.61
C ASP A 123 56.48 22.09 32.08
N ALA A 124 55.92 20.91 32.36
CA ALA A 124 55.87 20.36 33.72
C ALA A 124 57.17 19.67 34.15
N HIS A 125 58.04 19.30 33.20
CA HIS A 125 59.31 18.60 33.42
C HIS A 125 60.44 19.25 32.60
N PRO A 126 60.94 20.42 33.03
CA PRO A 126 61.96 21.18 32.30
C PRO A 126 63.26 20.42 32.08
N GLU A 127 63.55 19.40 32.91
CA GLU A 127 64.76 18.58 32.84
C GLU A 127 64.90 17.79 31.52
N TRP A 128 63.80 17.58 30.80
CA TRP A 128 63.80 16.88 29.51
C TRP A 128 63.79 17.83 28.30
N ARG A 129 63.68 19.14 28.53
CA ARG A 129 63.50 20.14 27.46
C ARG A 129 64.74 20.26 26.57
N ASP A 130 65.92 20.01 27.15
CA ASP A 130 67.22 20.06 26.46
C ASP A 130 67.64 18.69 25.89
N SER A 131 66.87 17.62 26.16
CA SER A 131 67.12 16.28 25.60
C SER A 131 66.71 16.19 24.13
N SER A 132 67.16 15.15 23.43
CA SER A 132 66.74 14.90 22.06
C SER A 132 65.23 14.57 21.98
N GLN A 133 64.58 14.85 20.84
CA GLN A 133 63.15 14.56 20.66
C GLN A 133 62.79 13.08 20.90
N ALA A 134 63.73 12.16 20.60
CA ALA A 134 63.53 10.74 20.85
C ALA A 134 63.50 10.41 22.35
N GLU A 135 64.40 10.99 23.15
CA GLU A 135 64.44 10.84 24.61
C GLU A 135 63.26 11.54 25.29
N GLN A 136 62.83 12.69 24.76
CA GLN A 136 61.61 13.39 25.19
C GLN A 136 60.38 12.49 25.02
N TRP A 137 60.29 11.79 23.88
CA TRP A 137 59.20 10.86 23.60
C TRP A 137 59.28 9.60 24.47
N GLU A 138 60.48 9.08 24.73
CA GLU A 138 60.69 7.92 25.60
C GLU A 138 60.33 8.21 27.07
N ALA A 139 60.72 9.37 27.60
CA ALA A 139 60.35 9.83 28.93
C ALA A 139 58.84 10.07 29.06
N PHE A 140 58.22 10.63 28.00
CA PHE A 140 56.77 10.81 27.92
C PHE A 140 56.04 9.45 27.92
N GLU A 141 56.48 8.50 27.09
CA GLU A 141 55.92 7.15 27.01
C GLU A 141 56.09 6.36 28.32
N ALA A 142 57.25 6.50 28.99
CA ALA A 142 57.52 5.85 30.27
C ALA A 142 56.59 6.35 31.39
N LYS A 143 56.23 7.64 31.37
CA LYS A 143 55.43 8.27 32.43
C LYS A 143 53.92 8.23 32.17
N HIS A 144 53.51 8.34 30.91
CA HIS A 144 52.09 8.43 30.52
C HIS A 144 51.55 7.17 29.83
N GLY A 145 52.42 6.21 29.48
CA GLY A 145 52.06 5.01 28.71
C GLY A 145 51.78 5.32 27.24
N LYS A 146 51.78 4.28 26.39
CA LYS A 146 51.57 4.47 24.94
C LYS A 146 50.13 4.95 24.66
N PRO A 147 49.93 6.09 23.94
CA PRO A 147 48.60 6.57 23.54
C PRO A 147 47.80 5.53 22.74
N ASP A 148 48.53 4.62 22.08
CA ASP A 148 48.00 3.50 21.30
C ASP A 148 47.18 2.50 22.15
N VAL A 149 47.41 2.36 23.46
CA VAL A 149 46.65 1.38 24.28
C VAL A 149 45.15 1.71 24.35
N ARG A 150 44.78 2.99 24.41
CA ARG A 150 43.37 3.42 24.41
C ARG A 150 42.73 3.20 23.04
N LEU A 151 43.45 3.52 21.97
CA LEU A 151 43.01 3.29 20.58
C LEU A 151 42.84 1.78 20.30
N GLN A 152 43.79 0.95 20.72
CA GLN A 152 43.70 -0.51 20.63
C GLN A 152 42.54 -1.09 21.45
N ARG A 153 42.30 -0.60 22.67
CA ARG A 153 41.13 -1.00 23.48
C ARG A 153 39.83 -0.62 22.79
N HIS A 154 39.73 0.60 22.26
CA HIS A 154 38.57 1.06 21.50
C HIS A 154 38.34 0.21 20.25
N ALA A 155 39.39 -0.07 19.46
CA ALA A 155 39.30 -0.93 18.28
C ALA A 155 38.83 -2.35 18.63
N ARG A 156 39.38 -2.97 19.70
CA ARG A 156 38.95 -4.29 20.18
C ARG A 156 37.48 -4.28 20.62
N LEU A 157 37.03 -3.24 21.32
CA LEU A 157 35.63 -3.11 21.74
C LEU A 157 34.70 -2.91 20.54
N LEU A 158 35.12 -2.11 19.56
CA LEU A 158 34.40 -1.89 18.31
C LEU A 158 34.21 -3.21 17.56
N THR A 159 35.28 -3.98 17.35
CA THR A 159 35.20 -5.31 16.71
C THR A 159 34.20 -6.20 17.44
N LYS A 160 34.31 -6.30 18.78
CA LYS A 160 33.38 -7.10 19.58
C LYS A 160 31.93 -6.62 19.48
N GLN A 161 31.69 -5.31 19.40
CA GLN A 161 30.34 -4.77 19.20
C GLN A 161 29.80 -5.11 17.82
N LEU A 162 30.61 -5.01 16.76
CA LEU A 162 30.19 -5.38 15.41
C LEU A 162 29.87 -6.88 15.31
N ASP A 163 30.70 -7.74 15.90
CA ASP A 163 30.43 -9.19 15.95
C ASP A 163 29.13 -9.49 16.72
N ALA A 164 28.89 -8.77 17.83
CA ALA A 164 27.65 -8.88 18.58
C ALA A 164 26.43 -8.45 17.77
N LEU A 165 26.55 -7.35 17.00
CA LEU A 165 25.48 -6.87 16.12
C LEU A 165 25.21 -7.86 14.97
N HIS A 166 26.23 -8.45 14.36
CA HIS A 166 26.06 -9.48 13.33
C HIS A 166 25.36 -10.73 13.87
N TRP A 167 25.75 -11.18 15.06
CA TRP A 167 25.10 -12.32 15.71
C TRP A 167 23.62 -12.01 16.05
N LEU A 168 23.34 -10.82 16.58
CA LEU A 168 21.97 -10.38 16.85
C LEU A 168 21.14 -10.22 15.58
N GLU A 169 21.72 -9.70 14.50
CA GLU A 169 21.05 -9.55 13.20
C GLU A 169 20.54 -10.90 12.70
N ALA A 170 21.38 -11.94 12.75
CA ALA A 170 20.98 -13.30 12.39
C ALA A 170 19.89 -13.89 13.31
N LEU A 171 19.80 -13.44 14.57
CA LEU A 171 18.87 -13.99 15.56
C LEU A 171 17.49 -13.33 15.52
N ILE A 172 17.42 -12.00 15.43
CA ILE A 172 16.17 -11.24 15.66
C ILE A 172 15.74 -10.35 14.49
N ALA A 173 16.56 -10.14 13.46
CA ALA A 173 16.14 -9.35 12.30
C ALA A 173 15.06 -10.11 11.53
N GLN A 174 13.89 -9.48 11.40
CA GLN A 174 12.79 -10.04 10.63
C GLN A 174 12.45 -9.08 9.48
N PRO A 175 12.14 -9.61 8.28
CA PRO A 175 11.57 -8.80 7.22
C PRO A 175 10.07 -8.58 7.46
N PRO A 176 9.50 -7.42 7.07
CA PRO A 176 8.08 -7.17 7.17
C PRO A 176 7.30 -8.00 6.15
N LEU A 177 6.19 -8.59 6.60
CA LEU A 177 5.26 -9.35 5.78
C LEU A 177 3.95 -8.57 5.59
N ALA A 178 3.21 -8.87 4.52
CA ALA A 178 1.93 -8.21 4.24
C ALA A 178 0.89 -8.35 5.39
N GLY A 179 0.89 -9.49 6.08
CA GLY A 179 -0.02 -9.75 7.20
C GLY A 179 0.35 -9.08 8.53
N ASP A 180 1.55 -8.51 8.65
CA ASP A 180 2.00 -7.92 9.89
C ASP A 180 1.22 -6.66 10.27
N ALA A 181 1.11 -6.42 11.58
CA ALA A 181 0.58 -5.19 12.11
C ALA A 181 1.53 -4.01 11.86
N LEU A 182 0.99 -2.86 11.47
CA LEU A 182 1.77 -1.64 11.24
C LEU A 182 2.50 -1.16 12.49
N GLY A 183 1.90 -1.32 13.67
CA GLY A 183 2.53 -1.03 14.95
C GLY A 183 3.77 -1.88 15.26
N ALA A 184 4.00 -2.99 14.56
CA ALA A 184 5.22 -3.77 14.70
C ALA A 184 6.42 -3.07 14.01
N TRP A 185 6.18 -2.33 12.93
CA TRP A 185 7.24 -1.83 12.05
C TRP A 185 7.39 -0.32 12.02
N LEU A 186 6.31 0.42 12.21
CA LEU A 186 6.29 1.88 12.15
C LEU A 186 6.48 2.50 13.53
N ASN A 187 6.90 3.76 13.56
CA ASN A 187 6.89 4.57 14.77
C ASN A 187 5.48 4.54 15.43
N PRO A 188 5.38 4.34 16.77
CA PRO A 188 4.11 4.26 17.49
C PRO A 188 3.12 5.40 17.20
N ALA A 189 3.62 6.63 17.06
CA ALA A 189 2.78 7.77 16.72
C ALA A 189 2.20 7.60 15.32
N LEU A 190 3.00 7.20 14.32
CA LEU A 190 2.55 7.01 12.95
C LEU A 190 1.56 5.84 12.82
N ALA A 191 1.90 4.70 13.43
CA ALA A 191 1.04 3.52 13.49
C ALA A 191 -0.32 3.85 14.11
N GLY A 192 -0.33 4.57 15.24
CA GLY A 192 -1.57 4.95 15.92
C GLY A 192 -2.49 5.85 15.08
N HIS A 193 -1.96 6.66 14.16
CA HIS A 193 -2.81 7.44 13.23
C HIS A 193 -3.42 6.56 12.13
N LEU A 194 -2.68 5.56 11.64
CA LEU A 194 -3.15 4.60 10.64
C LEU A 194 -4.20 3.66 11.24
N GLU A 195 -3.96 3.16 12.44
CA GLU A 195 -4.90 2.27 13.16
C GLU A 195 -6.22 2.98 13.47
N LYS A 196 -6.18 4.26 13.87
CA LYS A 196 -7.39 5.09 14.04
C LYS A 196 -8.17 5.30 12.75
N ALA A 197 -7.52 5.18 11.59
CA ALA A 197 -8.17 5.21 10.28
C ALA A 197 -8.65 3.82 9.82
N GLY A 198 -8.58 2.79 10.68
CA GLY A 198 -8.97 1.42 10.37
C GLY A 198 -7.94 0.62 9.57
N ILE A 199 -6.72 1.13 9.44
CA ILE A 199 -5.62 0.49 8.71
C ILE A 199 -4.68 -0.11 9.74
N VAL A 200 -4.71 -1.43 9.89
CA VAL A 200 -3.97 -2.13 10.95
C VAL A 200 -2.81 -2.94 10.37
N THR A 201 -2.93 -3.46 9.15
CA THR A 201 -1.90 -4.30 8.54
C THR A 201 -1.19 -3.63 7.36
N VAL A 202 0.00 -4.14 7.02
CA VAL A 202 0.76 -3.69 5.85
C VAL A 202 -0.04 -3.89 4.55
N ALA A 203 -0.72 -5.03 4.41
CA ALA A 203 -1.60 -5.32 3.27
C ALA A 203 -2.72 -4.29 3.11
N GLN A 204 -3.41 -3.95 4.20
CA GLN A 204 -4.50 -2.95 4.19
C GLN A 204 -3.99 -1.56 3.79
N LEU A 205 -2.77 -1.22 4.23
CA LEU A 205 -2.14 0.04 3.85
C LEU A 205 -1.85 0.07 2.35
N ILE A 206 -1.24 -0.98 1.79
CA ILE A 206 -0.94 -1.07 0.36
C ILE A 206 -2.23 -1.08 -0.48
N GLU A 207 -3.25 -1.83 -0.06
CA GLU A 207 -4.55 -1.86 -0.73
C GLU A 207 -5.17 -0.47 -0.79
N ARG A 208 -5.15 0.27 0.33
CA ARG A 208 -5.64 1.65 0.37
C ARG A 208 -4.81 2.57 -0.55
N ILE A 209 -3.48 2.46 -0.49
CA ILE A 209 -2.56 3.26 -1.29
C ILE A 209 -2.86 3.05 -2.78
N ASN A 210 -2.95 1.80 -3.23
CA ASN A 210 -3.22 1.45 -4.61
C ASN A 210 -4.65 1.78 -5.03
N GLY A 211 -5.65 1.61 -4.15
CA GLY A 211 -7.05 1.89 -4.44
C GLY A 211 -7.36 3.39 -4.55
N VAL A 212 -6.79 4.22 -3.68
CA VAL A 212 -7.03 5.68 -3.69
C VAL A 212 -6.02 6.43 -4.57
N GLY A 213 -4.80 5.90 -4.72
CA GLY A 213 -3.73 6.51 -5.50
C GLY A 213 -3.14 7.75 -4.80
N PHE A 214 -2.79 8.77 -5.58
CA PHE A 214 -2.08 9.98 -5.14
C PHE A 214 -2.62 10.68 -3.88
N ARG A 215 -3.91 10.54 -3.55
CA ARG A 215 -4.54 11.23 -2.41
C ARG A 215 -4.84 10.31 -1.22
N TRP A 216 -4.27 9.10 -1.16
CA TRP A 216 -4.57 8.08 -0.16
C TRP A 216 -4.43 8.57 1.30
N MET A 217 -3.48 9.48 1.54
CA MET A 217 -3.20 10.10 2.83
C MET A 217 -4.21 11.19 3.22
N GLY A 218 -4.98 11.74 2.27
CA GLY A 218 -5.79 12.95 2.48
C GLY A 218 -6.89 12.82 3.53
N ALA A 219 -7.37 11.60 3.80
CA ALA A 219 -8.38 11.34 4.82
C ALA A 219 -7.79 10.89 6.17
N ILE A 220 -6.46 10.81 6.30
CA ILE A 220 -5.78 10.34 7.52
C ILE A 220 -5.20 11.53 8.27
N LYS A 221 -5.73 11.79 9.47
CA LYS A 221 -5.28 12.91 10.31
C LYS A 221 -3.78 12.78 10.63
N ALA A 222 -3.06 13.90 10.55
CA ALA A 222 -1.64 14.04 10.88
C ALA A 222 -0.63 13.28 9.99
N ILE A 223 -1.07 12.72 8.85
CA ILE A 223 -0.20 12.19 7.80
C ILE A 223 -0.18 13.16 6.62
N GLY A 224 0.82 14.03 6.61
CA GLY A 224 1.11 14.93 5.49
C GLY A 224 1.95 14.27 4.41
N ARG A 225 2.23 15.02 3.33
CA ARG A 225 2.98 14.55 2.16
C ARG A 225 4.34 13.94 2.51
N ALA A 226 5.14 14.63 3.33
CA ALA A 226 6.48 14.13 3.72
C ALA A 226 6.42 12.80 4.50
N LYS A 227 5.41 12.60 5.36
CA LYS A 227 5.22 11.32 6.07
C LYS A 227 4.73 10.22 5.12
N ALA A 228 3.83 10.57 4.19
CA ALA A 228 3.36 9.64 3.18
C ALA A 228 4.50 9.18 2.26
N GLU A 229 5.39 10.09 1.83
CA GLU A 229 6.58 9.77 1.04
C GLU A 229 7.50 8.79 1.78
N ARG A 230 7.76 9.01 3.09
CA ARG A 230 8.53 8.06 3.91
C ARG A 230 7.89 6.68 4.00
N ILE A 231 6.57 6.61 4.10
CA ILE A 231 5.84 5.34 4.10
C ILE A 231 6.00 4.63 2.75
N LEU A 232 5.89 5.36 1.63
CA LEU A 232 6.05 4.80 0.30
C LEU A 232 7.48 4.30 0.07
N ASP A 233 8.49 5.07 0.49
CA ASP A 233 9.90 4.66 0.43
C ASP A 233 10.12 3.36 1.23
N TRP A 234 9.62 3.30 2.47
CA TRP A 234 9.74 2.12 3.32
C TRP A 234 9.05 0.89 2.71
N LEU A 235 7.86 1.06 2.12
CA LEU A 235 7.15 -0.03 1.45
C LEU A 235 7.90 -0.52 0.21
N ALA A 236 8.50 0.39 -0.57
CA ALA A 236 9.30 0.04 -1.74
C ALA A 236 10.59 -0.72 -1.34
N ASP A 237 11.29 -0.27 -0.28
CA ASP A 237 12.49 -0.92 0.24
C ASP A 237 12.23 -2.37 0.71
N HIS A 238 10.99 -2.69 1.07
CA HIS A 238 10.59 -4.02 1.56
C HIS A 238 9.61 -4.75 0.63
N GLU A 239 9.47 -4.32 -0.62
CA GLU A 239 8.52 -4.91 -1.58
C GLU A 239 8.74 -6.43 -1.75
N ALA A 240 10.01 -6.85 -1.82
CA ALA A 240 10.38 -8.26 -2.00
C ALA A 240 9.90 -9.17 -0.86
N SER A 241 9.89 -8.68 0.38
CA SER A 241 9.44 -9.49 1.52
C SER A 241 7.93 -9.39 1.77
N ILE A 242 7.35 -8.21 1.49
CA ILE A 242 5.91 -7.99 1.63
C ILE A 242 5.15 -8.77 0.55
N GLY A 243 5.69 -8.86 -0.67
CA GLY A 243 5.07 -9.54 -1.80
C GLY A 243 3.94 -8.76 -2.45
N LEU A 244 3.80 -7.46 -2.13
CA LEU A 244 2.79 -6.56 -2.70
C LEU A 244 3.48 -5.28 -3.17
N ALA A 245 3.22 -4.90 -4.43
CA ALA A 245 3.82 -3.73 -5.05
C ALA A 245 2.93 -2.48 -4.95
N ILE A 246 3.56 -1.31 -4.92
CA ILE A 246 2.88 -0.02 -5.08
C ILE A 246 2.75 0.28 -6.57
N GLY A 247 1.53 0.61 -7.02
CA GLY A 247 1.28 0.95 -8.41
C GLY A 247 1.92 2.27 -8.84
N SER A 248 2.36 2.35 -10.10
CA SER A 248 3.01 3.56 -10.67
C SER A 248 2.12 4.82 -10.62
N HIS A 249 0.80 4.65 -10.53
CA HIS A 249 -0.18 5.73 -10.46
C HIS A 249 -0.22 6.45 -9.11
N VAL A 250 0.40 5.91 -8.06
CA VAL A 250 0.34 6.45 -6.70
C VAL A 250 1.17 7.74 -6.57
N GLY A 251 2.31 7.84 -7.27
CA GLY A 251 3.24 8.98 -7.14
C GLY A 251 2.83 10.24 -7.90
N ARG A 252 1.83 10.16 -8.79
CA ARG A 252 1.51 11.25 -9.73
C ARG A 252 0.04 11.63 -9.64
N PRO A 253 -0.30 12.94 -9.75
CA PRO A 253 -1.69 13.35 -9.84
C PRO A 253 -2.33 12.72 -11.10
N ARG A 254 -3.62 12.40 -11.02
CA ARG A 254 -4.35 11.75 -12.12
C ARG A 254 -4.24 12.50 -13.46
N SER A 255 -4.14 13.83 -13.43
CA SER A 255 -3.99 14.67 -14.62
C SER A 255 -2.64 14.53 -15.33
N ALA A 256 -1.63 13.97 -14.65
CA ALA A 256 -0.30 13.76 -15.20
C ALA A 256 -0.06 12.33 -15.67
N LEU A 257 -1.04 11.42 -15.52
CA LEU A 257 -0.94 10.03 -15.94
C LEU A 257 -1.48 9.85 -17.35
N ALA A 258 -0.82 9.02 -18.15
CA ALA A 258 -1.30 8.67 -19.48
C ALA A 258 -2.57 7.82 -19.39
N PRO A 259 -3.50 7.90 -20.37
CA PRO A 259 -4.71 7.08 -20.38
C PRO A 259 -4.42 5.59 -20.26
N ALA A 260 -3.39 5.08 -20.96
CA ALA A 260 -2.99 3.68 -20.90
C ALA A 260 -2.50 3.24 -19.50
N GLU A 261 -1.80 4.13 -18.77
CA GLU A 261 -1.37 3.83 -17.40
C GLU A 261 -2.58 3.69 -16.47
N LEU A 262 -3.54 4.61 -16.57
CA LEU A 262 -4.79 4.56 -15.81
C LEU A 262 -5.63 3.33 -16.15
N ASP A 263 -5.63 2.96 -17.43
CA ASP A 263 -6.34 1.81 -17.98
C ASP A 263 -5.80 0.47 -17.45
N ALA A 264 -4.48 0.40 -17.22
CA ALA A 264 -3.79 -0.76 -16.67
C ALA A 264 -4.00 -0.95 -15.16
N VAL A 265 -4.28 0.12 -14.40
CA VAL A 265 -4.53 0.04 -12.94
C VAL A 265 -5.69 -0.91 -12.62
N VAL A 266 -6.76 -0.84 -13.41
CA VAL A 266 -7.95 -1.67 -13.23
C VAL A 266 -8.17 -2.54 -14.46
N ARG A 267 -7.77 -3.81 -14.33
CA ARG A 267 -7.98 -4.80 -15.40
C ARG A 267 -9.47 -5.10 -15.59
N PRO A 268 -9.92 -5.28 -16.85
CA PRO A 268 -11.28 -5.69 -17.12
C PRO A 268 -11.61 -7.06 -16.49
N ALA A 269 -12.75 -7.18 -15.83
CA ALA A 269 -13.17 -8.42 -15.15
C ALA A 269 -14.69 -8.47 -14.91
N THR A 270 -15.20 -9.67 -14.65
CA THR A 270 -16.55 -9.90 -14.12
C THR A 270 -16.55 -9.71 -12.60
N ALA A 271 -16.46 -8.46 -12.18
CA ALA A 271 -16.47 -8.05 -10.77
C ALA A 271 -17.04 -6.63 -10.67
N LEU A 272 -17.10 -6.06 -9.46
CA LEU A 272 -17.47 -4.66 -9.28
C LEU A 272 -16.44 -3.75 -9.97
N ARG A 273 -16.71 -3.41 -11.23
CA ARG A 273 -15.85 -2.66 -12.14
C ARG A 273 -16.66 -1.55 -12.82
N PRO A 274 -16.02 -0.43 -13.19
CA PRO A 274 -16.65 0.56 -14.07
C PRO A 274 -17.17 -0.08 -15.35
N LEU A 275 -18.22 0.49 -15.94
CA LEU A 275 -18.90 -0.06 -17.13
C LEU A 275 -17.93 -0.41 -18.29
N GLU A 276 -16.92 0.41 -18.52
CA GLU A 276 -15.87 0.25 -19.54
C GLU A 276 -14.88 -0.89 -19.26
N LYS A 277 -14.83 -1.38 -18.02
CA LYS A 277 -13.97 -2.48 -17.56
C LYS A 277 -14.75 -3.71 -17.16
N PHE A 278 -16.07 -3.65 -17.15
CA PHE A 278 -16.88 -4.77 -16.77
C PHE A 278 -16.97 -5.79 -17.90
N ARG A 279 -16.60 -7.04 -17.62
CA ARG A 279 -16.79 -8.16 -18.55
C ARG A 279 -18.08 -8.89 -18.20
N VAL A 280 -19.07 -8.81 -19.08
CA VAL A 280 -20.34 -9.50 -18.92
C VAL A 280 -20.17 -10.99 -19.26
N PRO A 281 -20.58 -11.91 -18.38
CA PRO A 281 -20.61 -13.35 -18.69
C PRO A 281 -21.53 -13.63 -19.88
N ALA A 282 -21.14 -14.54 -20.77
CA ALA A 282 -21.90 -14.82 -22.00
C ALA A 282 -23.29 -15.38 -21.71
N ASP A 283 -23.45 -16.12 -20.62
CA ASP A 283 -24.72 -16.66 -20.12
C ASP A 283 -25.64 -15.58 -19.52
N LEU A 284 -25.09 -14.44 -19.11
CA LEU A 284 -25.81 -13.32 -18.50
C LEU A 284 -25.77 -12.05 -19.35
N ASP A 285 -25.41 -12.16 -20.63
CA ASP A 285 -25.32 -11.01 -21.53
C ASP A 285 -26.69 -10.51 -22.01
N GLY A 286 -27.72 -11.34 -21.86
CA GLY A 286 -29.11 -11.01 -22.16
C GLY A 286 -29.50 -11.13 -23.62
N ARG A 287 -28.67 -11.71 -24.50
CA ARG A 287 -29.03 -12.02 -25.90
C ARG A 287 -30.29 -12.87 -26.02
N HIS A 288 -30.49 -13.76 -25.05
CA HIS A 288 -31.65 -14.65 -24.95
C HIS A 288 -32.52 -14.35 -23.71
N GLY A 289 -32.52 -13.10 -23.24
CA GLY A 289 -33.29 -12.71 -22.07
C GLY A 289 -34.80 -12.91 -22.25
N GLN A 290 -35.50 -13.23 -21.16
CA GLN A 290 -36.92 -13.59 -21.15
C GLN A 290 -37.81 -12.52 -21.78
N PHE A 291 -37.47 -11.25 -21.59
CA PHE A 291 -38.23 -10.13 -22.10
C PHE A 291 -37.63 -9.50 -23.35
N ARG A 292 -36.50 -10.02 -23.88
CA ARG A 292 -35.87 -9.49 -25.09
C ARG A 292 -36.68 -9.90 -26.33
N ARG A 293 -37.03 -8.93 -27.16
CA ARG A 293 -37.72 -9.16 -28.44
C ARG A 293 -36.73 -9.66 -29.51
N PRO A 294 -37.23 -10.32 -30.58
CA PRO A 294 -36.43 -10.59 -31.77
C PRO A 294 -35.72 -9.33 -32.27
N ARG A 295 -34.49 -9.47 -32.78
CA ARG A 295 -33.63 -8.33 -33.15
C ARG A 295 -34.29 -7.32 -34.09
N GLN A 296 -35.15 -7.79 -34.99
CA GLN A 296 -35.90 -6.98 -35.95
C GLN A 296 -36.95 -6.05 -35.30
N ASP A 297 -37.43 -6.39 -34.10
CA ASP A 297 -38.45 -5.62 -33.37
C ASP A 297 -37.82 -4.66 -32.35
N CYS A 298 -36.50 -4.76 -32.13
CA CYS A 298 -35.78 -3.94 -31.17
C CYS A 298 -35.52 -2.53 -31.72
N LEU A 299 -36.03 -1.51 -31.02
CA LEU A 299 -35.79 -0.09 -31.33
C LEU A 299 -34.32 0.34 -31.16
N LEU A 300 -33.58 -0.34 -30.30
CA LEU A 300 -32.15 -0.09 -30.09
C LEU A 300 -31.34 -1.05 -30.96
N ASP A 301 -30.35 -0.51 -31.67
CA ASP A 301 -29.35 -1.29 -32.39
C ASP A 301 -28.36 -1.93 -31.40
N ALA A 302 -28.83 -2.95 -30.66
CA ALA A 302 -28.07 -3.60 -29.61
C ALA A 302 -28.45 -5.08 -29.45
N ASP A 303 -27.46 -5.96 -29.62
CA ASP A 303 -27.67 -7.41 -29.57
C ASP A 303 -27.71 -7.99 -28.15
N ASN A 304 -27.14 -7.29 -27.16
CA ASN A 304 -27.10 -7.73 -25.76
C ASN A 304 -27.36 -6.57 -24.80
N ASP A 305 -27.48 -6.85 -23.50
CA ASP A 305 -27.88 -5.87 -22.49
C ASP A 305 -26.80 -4.81 -22.26
N TYR A 306 -25.53 -5.22 -22.34
CA TYR A 306 -24.39 -4.31 -22.27
C TYR A 306 -24.42 -3.28 -23.42
N ALA A 307 -24.58 -3.75 -24.66
CA ALA A 307 -24.71 -2.90 -25.83
C ALA A 307 -25.94 -1.99 -25.72
N ALA A 308 -27.07 -2.50 -25.20
CA ALA A 308 -28.29 -1.72 -25.02
C ALA A 308 -28.07 -0.54 -24.06
N VAL A 309 -27.35 -0.77 -22.95
CA VAL A 309 -26.95 0.31 -22.02
C VAL A 309 -26.07 1.35 -22.72
N LEU A 310 -25.09 0.94 -23.51
CA LEU A 310 -24.19 1.86 -24.21
C LEU A 310 -24.91 2.69 -25.28
N VAL A 311 -25.75 2.06 -26.10
CA VAL A 311 -26.58 2.74 -27.11
C VAL A 311 -27.55 3.71 -26.44
N TRP A 312 -28.19 3.28 -25.35
CA TRP A 312 -29.08 4.13 -24.57
C TRP A 312 -28.35 5.35 -23.99
N LEU A 313 -27.14 5.18 -23.44
CA LEU A 313 -26.32 6.28 -22.93
C LEU A 313 -25.92 7.25 -24.03
N ARG A 314 -25.56 6.75 -25.21
CA ARG A 314 -25.20 7.56 -26.38
C ARG A 314 -26.40 8.36 -26.90
N ALA A 315 -27.59 7.79 -26.87
CA ALA A 315 -28.83 8.44 -27.28
C ALA A 315 -29.29 9.56 -26.32
N LYS A 316 -28.82 9.60 -25.06
CA LYS A 316 -29.14 10.69 -24.14
C LYS A 316 -28.33 11.93 -24.49
N THR A 317 -29.01 12.98 -24.97
CA THR A 317 -28.42 14.27 -25.30
C THR A 317 -27.81 14.95 -24.08
N GLY A 318 -26.49 15.15 -24.12
CA GLY A 318 -25.78 16.21 -23.41
C GLY A 318 -25.13 17.17 -24.42
N LEU A 319 -24.70 18.35 -23.98
CA LEU A 319 -23.99 19.31 -24.86
C LEU A 319 -22.79 18.62 -25.55
N THR A 320 -22.66 18.79 -26.88
CA THR A 320 -21.55 18.23 -27.67
C THR A 320 -20.20 18.78 -27.17
N PRO A 321 -19.07 18.11 -27.46
CA PRO A 321 -17.74 18.60 -27.10
C PRO A 321 -17.49 20.05 -27.56
N ALA A 322 -17.94 20.39 -28.77
CA ALA A 322 -17.90 21.74 -29.32
C ALA A 322 -18.75 22.73 -28.51
N GLN A 323 -19.98 22.36 -28.14
CA GLN A 323 -20.86 23.20 -27.31
C GLN A 323 -20.32 23.40 -25.89
N ARG A 324 -19.59 22.43 -25.34
CA ARG A 324 -18.90 22.57 -24.04
C ARG A 324 -17.69 23.48 -24.14
N LYS A 325 -16.88 23.37 -25.19
CA LYS A 325 -15.77 24.30 -25.48
C LYS A 325 -16.29 25.74 -25.56
N ALA A 326 -17.33 25.97 -26.37
CA ALA A 326 -17.98 27.28 -26.50
C ALA A 326 -18.59 27.81 -25.18
N LYS A 327 -19.14 26.93 -24.33
CA LYS A 327 -19.66 27.32 -23.00
C LYS A 327 -18.56 27.65 -22.01
N THR A 328 -17.42 26.95 -22.06
CA THR A 328 -16.22 27.24 -21.26
C THR A 328 -15.60 28.56 -21.70
N GLU A 329 -15.47 28.79 -23.01
CA GLU A 329 -14.99 30.04 -23.60
C GLU A 329 -15.90 31.22 -23.25
N ARG A 330 -17.23 31.06 -23.31
CA ARG A 330 -18.19 32.08 -22.83
C ARG A 330 -18.06 32.38 -21.33
N ARG A 331 -17.77 31.37 -20.49
CA ARG A 331 -17.54 31.56 -19.05
C ARG A 331 -16.21 32.26 -18.75
N LEU A 332 -15.17 31.97 -19.54
CA LEU A 332 -13.87 32.64 -19.46
C LEU A 332 -13.95 34.08 -19.98
N GLY A 333 -14.71 34.34 -21.04
CA GLY A 333 -14.95 35.69 -21.57
C GLY A 333 -15.85 36.55 -20.67
N ALA A 334 -16.73 35.95 -19.85
CA ALA A 334 -17.57 36.67 -18.88
C ALA A 334 -16.85 37.01 -17.57
N ARG A 335 -15.66 36.45 -17.31
CA ARG A 335 -14.77 36.86 -16.21
C ARG A 335 -13.63 37.65 -16.84
N GLY A 336 -13.70 38.97 -16.75
CA GLY A 336 -12.87 39.92 -17.49
C GLY A 336 -11.39 39.57 -17.61
N ALA A 337 -10.83 40.02 -18.74
CA ALA A 337 -9.44 40.01 -19.16
C ALA A 337 -8.42 39.91 -18.01
N GLY A 338 -7.91 38.69 -17.81
CA GLY A 338 -6.68 38.39 -17.07
C GLY A 338 -5.88 37.41 -17.91
N GLN A 339 -4.62 37.76 -18.17
CA GLN A 339 -3.70 37.12 -19.13
C GLN A 339 -3.73 35.57 -19.11
N PRO A 340 -3.65 34.90 -20.27
CA PRO A 340 -3.61 33.45 -20.32
C PRO A 340 -2.24 32.93 -19.85
N ALA A 341 -2.21 32.34 -18.64
CA ALA A 341 -1.15 31.42 -18.26
C ALA A 341 -1.26 30.15 -19.12
N ALA A 342 -0.24 29.92 -19.95
CA ALA A 342 0.11 28.70 -20.67
C ALA A 342 -0.96 27.59 -20.64
N ALA A 343 -1.95 27.71 -21.55
CA ALA A 343 -2.78 26.58 -21.92
C ALA A 343 -1.85 25.52 -22.53
N SER A 344 -1.64 24.44 -21.77
CA SER A 344 -1.03 23.21 -22.21
C SER A 344 -1.59 22.88 -23.60
N ALA A 345 -0.72 22.97 -24.60
CA ALA A 345 -0.99 22.55 -25.95
C ALA A 345 -1.54 21.11 -25.87
N LEU A 346 -2.82 20.97 -26.22
CA LEU A 346 -3.41 19.70 -26.61
C LEU A 346 -2.58 19.18 -27.78
N ARG A 347 -1.50 18.45 -27.47
CA ARG A 347 -0.92 17.51 -28.40
C ARG A 347 -2.02 16.49 -28.64
N SER A 348 -2.66 16.58 -29.79
CA SER A 348 -3.40 15.44 -30.35
C SER A 348 -2.40 14.31 -30.48
N PHE A 349 -2.47 13.36 -29.54
CA PHE A 349 -1.74 12.11 -29.67
C PHE A 349 -2.44 11.29 -30.76
N PRO A 350 -1.69 10.64 -31.67
CA PRO A 350 -2.29 9.65 -32.54
C PRO A 350 -2.90 8.55 -31.67
N ALA A 351 -4.19 8.28 -31.83
CA ALA A 351 -4.86 7.17 -31.18
C ALA A 351 -4.12 5.88 -31.56
N ILE A 352 -3.63 5.14 -30.55
CA ILE A 352 -3.16 3.78 -30.77
C ILE A 352 -4.40 2.99 -31.21
N PRO A 353 -4.38 2.31 -32.37
CA PRO A 353 -5.54 1.55 -32.81
C PRO A 353 -5.87 0.49 -31.76
N ALA A 354 -7.08 0.57 -31.22
CA ALA A 354 -7.60 -0.44 -30.31
C ALA A 354 -7.53 -1.82 -31.00
N ALA A 355 -7.22 -2.86 -30.23
CA ALA A 355 -7.25 -4.23 -30.72
C ALA A 355 -8.62 -4.53 -31.37
N PRO A 356 -8.66 -5.26 -32.49
CA PRO A 356 -9.93 -5.58 -33.16
C PRO A 356 -10.87 -6.30 -32.18
N GLY A 357 -12.06 -5.74 -31.98
CA GLY A 357 -13.10 -6.27 -31.09
C GLY A 357 -13.31 -5.51 -29.78
N THR A 358 -12.46 -4.53 -29.43
CA THR A 358 -12.76 -3.60 -28.33
C THR A 358 -13.67 -2.46 -28.83
N PRO A 359 -14.89 -2.27 -28.29
CA PRO A 359 -15.71 -1.12 -28.65
C PRO A 359 -14.96 0.16 -28.29
N ASP A 360 -14.95 1.16 -29.19
CA ASP A 360 -14.42 2.48 -28.89
C ASP A 360 -15.31 3.14 -27.81
N LEU A 361 -14.81 3.11 -26.58
CA LEU A 361 -15.45 3.65 -25.40
C LEU A 361 -14.80 4.97 -24.93
N GLU A 362 -13.90 5.58 -25.70
CA GLU A 362 -13.23 6.82 -25.29
C GLU A 362 -14.24 7.96 -25.04
N TRP A 363 -15.35 7.97 -25.79
CA TRP A 363 -16.43 8.94 -25.64
C TRP A 363 -17.08 8.92 -24.24
N LEU A 364 -16.97 7.83 -23.47
CA LEU A 364 -17.43 7.77 -22.08
C LEU A 364 -16.67 8.73 -21.15
N ASN A 365 -15.47 9.17 -21.54
CA ASN A 365 -14.70 10.18 -20.82
C ASN A 365 -15.23 11.61 -21.07
N ALA A 366 -15.97 11.81 -22.17
CA ALA A 366 -16.48 13.11 -22.60
C ALA A 366 -17.93 13.41 -22.17
N LEU A 367 -18.56 12.54 -21.37
CA LEU A 367 -19.97 12.66 -20.96
C LEU A 367 -20.30 13.99 -20.25
N SER A 368 -21.52 14.49 -20.45
CA SER A 368 -22.10 15.57 -19.66
C SER A 368 -22.40 15.14 -18.22
N HIS A 369 -22.71 16.10 -17.34
CA HIS A 369 -23.09 15.79 -15.95
C HIS A 369 -24.31 14.88 -15.87
N THR A 370 -25.33 15.16 -16.70
CA THR A 370 -26.56 14.36 -16.78
C THR A 370 -26.28 12.95 -17.30
N GLN A 371 -25.47 12.81 -18.35
CA GLN A 371 -25.07 11.49 -18.85
C GLN A 371 -24.22 10.71 -17.84
N ARG A 372 -23.36 11.36 -17.05
CA ARG A 372 -22.64 10.69 -15.96
C ARG A 372 -23.58 10.17 -14.88
N ALA A 373 -24.61 10.93 -14.53
CA ALA A 373 -25.64 10.45 -13.61
C ALA A 373 -26.38 9.23 -14.19
N TYR A 374 -26.80 9.28 -15.45
CA TYR A 374 -27.41 8.15 -16.13
C TYR A 374 -26.51 6.93 -16.21
N ARG A 375 -25.23 7.12 -16.54
CA ARG A 375 -24.22 6.05 -16.55
C ARG A 375 -24.11 5.41 -15.18
N LYS A 376 -24.00 6.21 -14.12
CA LYS A 376 -23.88 5.70 -12.74
C LYS A 376 -25.07 4.83 -12.34
N GLU A 377 -26.29 5.20 -12.74
CA GLU A 377 -27.49 4.42 -12.41
C GLU A 377 -27.62 3.16 -13.30
N ALA A 378 -27.31 3.27 -14.61
CA ALA A 378 -27.25 2.15 -15.54
C ALA A 378 -26.23 1.09 -15.14
N GLU A 379 -25.01 1.53 -14.83
CA GLU A 379 -23.91 0.70 -14.36
C GLU A 379 -24.30 -0.02 -13.06
N ARG A 380 -24.89 0.69 -12.09
CA ARG A 380 -25.31 0.07 -10.81
C ARG A 380 -26.37 -1.01 -11.01
N LEU A 381 -27.38 -0.76 -11.83
CA LEU A 381 -28.44 -1.75 -12.10
C LEU A 381 -27.89 -2.97 -12.83
N LEU A 382 -27.04 -2.77 -13.84
CA LEU A 382 -26.41 -3.86 -14.59
C LEU A 382 -25.52 -4.72 -13.69
N LEU A 383 -24.66 -4.10 -12.88
CA LEU A 383 -23.78 -4.80 -11.96
C LEU A 383 -24.60 -5.55 -10.89
N TRP A 384 -25.66 -4.96 -10.36
CA TRP A 384 -26.55 -5.64 -9.40
C TRP A 384 -27.25 -6.86 -10.03
N ALA A 385 -27.78 -6.72 -11.24
CA ALA A 385 -28.47 -7.82 -11.93
C ALA A 385 -27.53 -9.02 -12.12
N ILE A 386 -26.31 -8.77 -12.57
CA ILE A 386 -25.34 -9.82 -12.89
C ILE A 386 -24.64 -10.36 -11.64
N LEU A 387 -24.11 -9.49 -10.77
CA LEU A 387 -23.28 -9.91 -9.64
C LEU A 387 -24.10 -10.38 -8.43
N GLU A 388 -25.28 -9.80 -8.19
CA GLU A 388 -26.10 -10.14 -7.00
C GLU A 388 -27.27 -11.08 -7.33
N ARG A 389 -27.90 -10.93 -8.51
CA ARG A 389 -29.03 -11.79 -8.91
C ARG A 389 -28.65 -12.93 -9.85
N GLY A 390 -27.50 -12.85 -10.52
CA GLY A 390 -27.12 -13.83 -11.54
C GLY A 390 -28.10 -13.85 -12.71
N LYS A 391 -28.65 -12.69 -13.08
CA LYS A 391 -29.63 -12.55 -14.17
C LYS A 391 -29.21 -11.49 -15.19
N PRO A 392 -29.48 -11.69 -16.48
CA PRO A 392 -29.37 -10.62 -17.45
C PRO A 392 -30.42 -9.54 -17.16
N LEU A 393 -30.13 -8.30 -17.56
CA LEU A 393 -31.00 -7.14 -17.39
C LEU A 393 -32.37 -7.35 -18.05
N SER A 394 -32.35 -8.01 -19.20
CA SER A 394 -33.52 -8.37 -20.01
C SER A 394 -34.37 -9.53 -19.45
N SER A 395 -34.00 -10.10 -18.29
CA SER A 395 -34.81 -11.09 -17.56
C SER A 395 -35.24 -10.62 -16.17
N LEU A 396 -35.08 -9.34 -15.85
CA LEU A 396 -35.51 -8.82 -14.55
C LEU A 396 -37.03 -8.73 -14.44
N THR A 397 -37.58 -9.30 -13.37
CA THR A 397 -39.02 -9.28 -13.09
C THR A 397 -39.42 -8.10 -12.19
N HIS A 398 -40.73 -7.94 -11.94
CA HIS A 398 -41.22 -6.95 -10.98
C HIS A 398 -40.68 -7.20 -9.56
N GLU A 399 -40.55 -8.45 -9.15
CA GLU A 399 -39.97 -8.84 -7.86
C GLU A 399 -38.49 -8.44 -7.78
N ASP A 400 -37.74 -8.61 -8.88
CA ASP A 400 -36.35 -8.14 -8.97
C ASP A 400 -36.27 -6.62 -8.82
N ALA A 401 -37.20 -5.86 -9.41
CA ALA A 401 -37.23 -4.41 -9.26
C ALA A 401 -37.48 -3.97 -7.80
N GLN A 402 -38.33 -4.70 -7.05
CA GLN A 402 -38.53 -4.46 -5.62
C GLN A 402 -37.26 -4.81 -4.81
N ALA A 403 -36.61 -5.93 -5.13
CA ALA A 403 -35.35 -6.33 -4.50
C ALA A 403 -34.24 -5.31 -4.73
N TYR A 404 -34.14 -4.73 -5.93
CA TYR A 404 -33.19 -3.67 -6.23
C TYR A 404 -33.47 -2.40 -5.41
N GLN A 405 -34.75 -2.02 -5.25
CA GLN A 405 -35.12 -0.88 -4.40
C GLN A 405 -34.74 -1.11 -2.93
N ALA A 406 -34.98 -2.31 -2.40
CA ALA A 406 -34.57 -2.68 -1.05
C ALA A 406 -33.04 -2.63 -0.89
N PHE A 407 -32.30 -3.14 -1.88
CA PHE A 407 -30.83 -3.06 -1.92
C PHE A 407 -30.33 -1.62 -1.91
N LEU A 408 -30.98 -0.71 -2.66
CA LEU A 408 -30.62 0.71 -2.65
C LEU A 408 -30.90 1.40 -1.30
N ALA A 409 -31.86 0.89 -0.51
CA ALA A 409 -32.17 1.42 0.81
C ALA A 409 -31.16 0.97 1.88
N ASP A 410 -30.65 -0.26 1.78
CA ASP A 410 -29.70 -0.84 2.72
C ASP A 410 -28.68 -1.75 2.00
N PRO A 411 -27.64 -1.18 1.39
CA PRO A 411 -26.62 -1.97 0.70
C PRO A 411 -25.72 -2.68 1.73
N PRO A 412 -25.34 -3.96 1.49
CA PRO A 412 -24.42 -4.67 2.36
C PRO A 412 -23.03 -4.01 2.36
N PRO A 413 -22.25 -4.16 3.45
CA PRO A 413 -20.89 -3.64 3.50
C PRO A 413 -20.01 -4.34 2.43
N PRO A 414 -19.05 -3.63 1.83
CA PRO A 414 -18.13 -4.22 0.84
C PRO A 414 -17.44 -5.47 1.40
N GLY A 415 -17.50 -6.60 0.67
CA GLY A 415 -16.83 -7.85 1.05
C GLY A 415 -17.70 -8.86 1.82
N ALA A 416 -18.95 -8.55 2.14
CA ALA A 416 -19.90 -9.55 2.62
C ALA A 416 -20.42 -10.39 1.43
N ALA A 417 -19.71 -11.46 1.07
CA ALA A 417 -20.22 -12.45 0.12
C ALA A 417 -21.53 -13.04 0.67
N ARG A 418 -22.66 -12.79 -0.02
CA ARG A 418 -23.91 -13.50 0.27
C ARG A 418 -23.94 -14.78 -0.54
N ALA A 419 -23.96 -15.92 0.16
CA ALA A 419 -24.29 -17.21 -0.42
C ALA A 419 -25.67 -17.15 -1.13
N PRO A 420 -25.91 -17.99 -2.15
CA PRO A 420 -27.19 -18.03 -2.85
C PRO A 420 -28.33 -18.22 -1.83
N ALA A 421 -29.35 -17.37 -1.96
CA ALA A 421 -30.43 -17.23 -1.00
C ALA A 421 -31.26 -18.51 -0.89
N ASN A 422 -30.94 -19.37 0.09
CA ASN A 422 -31.90 -20.27 0.70
C ASN A 422 -31.49 -20.60 2.15
N ALA A 423 -31.73 -19.66 3.06
CA ALA A 423 -31.79 -19.96 4.50
C ALA A 423 -32.61 -18.86 5.19
N GLY A 424 -33.66 -19.30 5.89
CA GLY A 424 -34.65 -18.44 6.51
C GLY A 424 -34.12 -17.55 7.63
N ARG A 425 -34.84 -16.44 7.80
CA ARG A 425 -35.06 -15.66 9.04
C ARG A 425 -33.97 -15.73 10.11
N ARG A 426 -33.35 -14.58 10.38
CA ARG A 426 -33.53 -13.80 11.63
C ARG A 426 -32.53 -12.66 11.67
N CYS A 427 -33.03 -11.45 11.98
CA CYS A 427 -32.45 -10.43 12.86
C CYS A 427 -33.52 -9.32 12.89
N GLY A 428 -34.15 -8.99 14.01
CA GLY A 428 -33.50 -8.63 15.27
C GLY A 428 -33.53 -7.10 15.36
N ALA A 429 -34.72 -6.56 15.62
CA ALA A 429 -34.95 -5.13 15.69
C ALA A 429 -34.13 -4.48 16.82
N ARG A 430 -33.37 -3.44 16.49
CA ARG A 430 -33.17 -2.31 17.39
C ARG A 430 -32.72 -1.06 16.63
N SER A 431 -33.62 -0.09 16.60
CA SER A 431 -33.38 1.35 16.52
C SER A 431 -32.62 1.90 15.31
N ARG A 432 -33.35 2.21 14.24
CA ARG A 432 -33.04 3.32 13.30
C ARG A 432 -34.35 3.99 12.86
N ARG A 433 -34.98 4.74 13.76
CA ARG A 433 -35.90 5.81 13.33
C ARG A 433 -35.01 6.96 12.85
N ASP A 434 -35.42 7.59 11.76
CA ASP A 434 -34.79 8.74 11.11
C ASP A 434 -33.67 8.44 10.10
N CYS A 435 -34.02 7.69 9.05
CA CYS A 435 -33.34 7.79 7.75
C CYS A 435 -34.39 8.01 6.67
N ARG A 436 -34.69 9.28 6.38
CA ARG A 436 -35.47 9.66 5.19
C ARG A 436 -34.56 9.40 3.96
N PRO A 437 -34.99 8.63 2.94
CA PRO A 437 -34.14 8.34 1.80
C PRO A 437 -33.85 9.63 1.00
N PRO A 438 -32.63 9.80 0.43
CA PRO A 438 -32.29 10.97 -0.37
C PRO A 438 -33.18 11.06 -1.63
N PRO A 439 -33.46 12.28 -2.13
CA PRO A 439 -34.38 12.53 -3.25
C PRO A 439 -33.99 11.86 -4.58
N SER A 440 -32.80 11.26 -4.69
CA SER A 440 -32.36 10.44 -5.82
C SER A 440 -33.07 9.08 -5.92
N ALA A 441 -33.58 8.54 -4.81
CA ALA A 441 -34.24 7.23 -4.80
C ALA A 441 -35.61 7.23 -5.52
N ARG A 442 -36.36 8.34 -5.45
CA ARG A 442 -37.68 8.46 -6.12
C ARG A 442 -37.61 8.64 -7.64
N ARG A 443 -36.49 9.15 -8.16
CA ARG A 443 -36.27 9.25 -9.62
C ARG A 443 -35.74 7.95 -10.22
N SER A 444 -35.12 7.08 -9.42
CA SER A 444 -34.56 5.80 -9.85
C SER A 444 -35.61 4.73 -10.15
N SER A 445 -36.78 4.75 -9.49
CA SER A 445 -37.86 3.78 -9.67
C SER A 445 -38.67 3.99 -10.96
N SER A 446 -38.91 5.25 -11.36
CA SER A 446 -39.50 5.58 -12.67
C SER A 446 -38.59 5.20 -13.85
N TRP A 447 -37.27 5.26 -13.63
CA TRP A 447 -36.25 4.95 -14.63
C TRP A 447 -36.02 3.44 -14.85
N ALA A 448 -35.97 2.63 -13.80
CA ALA A 448 -35.86 1.17 -13.91
C ALA A 448 -37.09 0.54 -14.59
N VAL A 449 -38.29 1.06 -14.27
CA VAL A 449 -39.53 0.68 -14.96
C VAL A 449 -39.52 1.14 -16.42
N SER A 450 -38.90 2.28 -16.75
CA SER A 450 -38.79 2.74 -18.15
C SER A 450 -37.85 1.88 -19.01
N ILE A 451 -36.76 1.36 -18.46
CA ILE A 451 -35.87 0.42 -19.19
C ILE A 451 -36.54 -0.96 -19.32
N ALA A 452 -37.18 -1.47 -18.26
CA ALA A 452 -37.88 -2.76 -18.31
C ALA A 452 -39.15 -2.73 -19.18
N SER A 453 -39.87 -1.59 -19.22
CA SER A 453 -41.10 -1.43 -20.03
C SER A 453 -40.85 -1.05 -21.50
N TRP A 454 -39.62 -0.74 -21.90
CA TRP A 454 -39.28 -0.45 -23.30
C TRP A 454 -39.01 -1.69 -24.14
N SER A 455 -38.81 -2.84 -23.50
CA SER A 455 -38.78 -4.15 -24.18
C SER A 455 -40.18 -4.65 -24.60
N THR A 456 -41.25 -3.94 -24.18
CA THR A 456 -42.63 -4.42 -24.27
C THR A 456 -43.65 -3.42 -24.84
N ARG A 457 -43.28 -2.20 -25.25
CA ARG A 457 -44.23 -1.28 -25.91
C ARG A 457 -44.35 -1.53 -27.41
N THR A 458 -45.40 -2.24 -27.80
CA THR A 458 -46.14 -1.97 -29.03
C THR A 458 -46.83 -0.61 -28.94
N THR A 459 -47.02 0.02 -30.11
CA THR A 459 -47.94 1.14 -30.36
C THR A 459 -49.27 0.99 -29.66
#